data_AF-A0A4Q7KMY9-F1
#
_entry.id   AF-A0A4Q7KMY9-F1
#
_cell.length_a   1.000
_cell.length_b   1.000
_cell.length_c   1.000
_cell.angle_alpha   90.00
_cell.angle_beta   90.00
_cell.angle_gamma   90.00
#
_symmetry.space_group_name_H-M   'P 1'
#
loop_
_entity.id
_entity.type
_entity.pdbx_description
1 polymer ?
#
loop_
_entity_poly.entity_id
_entity_poly.type
_entity_poly.pdbx_seq_one_letter_code
_entity_poly.pdbx_strand_id
1 'polypeptide(L)'
;MNDFLRGDGWYAQRRPDGYMLTWEHAIPEGTRVHIATITEAEFERLADDPAALTSIAQAHEHEAVGYTMGPPQVAPERPPNDADNIYGPGWIARRTSDGYTLSWLINDPKVHFMSAERSTPITEAKFDRLRQNPDAFDEILREHNLNE
;
A
#
# COMPACT_ATOMS: atom_id res chain seq x y z
N MET A 1 -12.13 -9.31 -17.60
CA MET A 1 -10.68 -9.10 -17.68
C MET A 1 -10.20 -8.74 -16.29
N ASN A 2 -9.09 -9.32 -15.82
CA ASN A 2 -8.50 -8.92 -14.54
C ASN A 2 -7.75 -7.60 -14.75
N ASP A 3 -8.15 -6.55 -14.02
CA ASP A 3 -7.49 -5.24 -14.09
C ASP A 3 -6.19 -5.20 -13.26
N PHE A 4 -5.86 -6.31 -12.60
CA PHE A 4 -4.70 -6.45 -11.74
C PHE A 4 -4.10 -7.86 -11.86
N LEU A 5 -2.78 -7.91 -12.04
CA LEU A 5 -1.97 -9.14 -12.10
C LEU A 5 -0.90 -9.04 -11.02
N ARG A 6 -0.57 -10.18 -10.40
CA ARG A 6 0.44 -10.25 -9.35
C ARG A 6 1.28 -11.51 -9.52
N GLY A 7 2.59 -11.37 -9.36
CA GLY A 7 3.51 -12.48 -9.21
C GLY A 7 4.48 -12.25 -8.07
N ASP A 8 5.52 -13.07 -8.00
CA ASP A 8 6.54 -12.96 -6.96
C ASP A 8 7.42 -11.73 -7.21
N GLY A 9 7.36 -10.75 -6.31
CA GLY A 9 8.11 -9.49 -6.44
C GLY A 9 7.66 -8.56 -7.58
N TRP A 10 6.46 -8.75 -8.16
CA TRP A 10 5.93 -7.84 -9.18
C TRP A 10 4.40 -7.78 -9.21
N TYR A 11 3.87 -6.69 -9.74
CA TYR A 11 2.45 -6.57 -10.09
C TYR A 11 2.27 -5.70 -11.33
N ALA A 12 1.19 -5.95 -12.06
CA ALA A 12 0.77 -5.12 -13.18
C ALA A 12 -0.68 -4.67 -12.98
N GLN A 13 -1.00 -3.45 -13.39
CA GLN A 13 -2.33 -2.87 -13.23
C GLN A 13 -2.77 -2.17 -14.51
N ARG A 14 -4.03 -2.41 -14.90
CA ARG A 14 -4.73 -1.58 -15.87
C ARG A 14 -5.26 -0.32 -15.18
N ARG A 15 -4.93 0.85 -15.72
CA ARG A 15 -5.35 2.16 -15.23
C ARG A 15 -6.16 2.89 -16.32
N PRO A 16 -6.93 3.94 -15.95
CA PRO A 16 -7.66 4.74 -16.94
C PRO A 16 -6.76 5.37 -18.02
N ASP A 17 -5.49 5.61 -17.70
CA ASP A 17 -4.48 6.27 -18.53
C ASP A 17 -3.47 5.31 -19.20
N GLY A 18 -3.56 4.01 -18.96
CA GLY A 18 -2.67 3.01 -19.58
C GLY A 18 -2.46 1.77 -18.72
N TYR A 19 -1.37 1.07 -18.96
CA TYR A 19 -0.98 -0.13 -18.20
C TYR A 19 0.32 0.14 -17.47
N MET A 20 0.42 -0.27 -16.22
CA MET A 20 1.60 -0.06 -15.39
C MET A 20 2.13 -1.40 -14.90
N LEU A 21 3.46 -1.56 -14.95
CA LEU A 21 4.20 -2.66 -14.35
C LEU A 21 5.05 -2.13 -13.21
N THR A 22 5.07 -2.84 -12.09
CA THR A 22 5.98 -2.62 -10.97
C THR A 22 6.68 -3.92 -10.63
N TRP A 23 8.01 -3.88 -10.50
CA TRP A 23 8.80 -5.06 -10.15
C TRP A 23 9.98 -4.72 -9.24
N GLU A 24 10.39 -5.71 -8.46
CA GLU A 24 11.46 -5.62 -7.48
C GLU A 24 12.69 -6.39 -7.94
N HIS A 25 13.87 -5.83 -7.69
CA HIS A 25 15.16 -6.47 -7.92
C HIS A 25 16.02 -6.33 -6.66
N ALA A 26 16.43 -7.45 -6.06
CA ALA A 26 17.37 -7.45 -4.96
C ALA A 26 18.75 -6.93 -5.42
N ILE A 27 19.30 -5.97 -4.67
CA ILE A 27 20.64 -5.41 -4.84
C ILE A 27 21.41 -5.58 -3.52
N PRO A 28 22.75 -5.48 -3.50
CA PRO A 28 23.53 -5.65 -2.27
C PRO A 28 23.10 -4.72 -1.11
N GLU A 29 22.59 -3.53 -1.43
CA GLU A 29 22.20 -2.51 -0.47
C GLU A 29 20.71 -2.57 -0.06
N GLY A 30 19.91 -3.48 -0.63
CA GLY A 30 18.46 -3.58 -0.38
C GLY A 30 17.66 -4.08 -1.58
N THR A 31 16.44 -3.57 -1.76
CA THR A 31 15.59 -3.90 -2.91
C THR A 31 15.41 -2.66 -3.77
N ARG A 32 15.58 -2.80 -5.09
CA ARG A 32 15.27 -1.77 -6.07
C ARG A 32 13.89 -2.00 -6.66
N VAL A 33 13.02 -0.99 -6.57
CA VAL A 33 11.68 -1.02 -7.16
C VAL A 33 11.68 -0.25 -8.47
N HIS A 34 11.25 -0.90 -9.54
CA HIS A 34 11.10 -0.32 -10.86
C HIS A 34 9.60 -0.14 -11.17
N ILE A 35 9.26 0.96 -11.85
CA ILE A 35 7.93 1.20 -12.37
C ILE A 35 8.07 1.60 -13.84
N ALA A 36 7.28 0.98 -14.70
CA ALA A 36 7.22 1.31 -16.12
C ALA A 36 5.77 1.38 -16.60
N THR A 37 5.53 2.26 -17.57
CA THR A 37 4.30 2.20 -18.37
C THR A 37 4.51 1.13 -19.43
N ILE A 38 3.64 0.13 -19.44
CA ILE A 38 3.68 -0.97 -20.41
C ILE A 38 2.51 -0.85 -21.38
N THR A 39 2.59 -1.58 -22.48
CA THR A 39 1.49 -1.71 -23.44
C THR A 39 0.45 -2.72 -22.96
N GLU A 40 -0.75 -2.64 -23.54
CA GLU A 40 -1.80 -3.65 -23.34
C GLU A 40 -1.32 -5.06 -23.71
N ALA A 41 -0.57 -5.19 -24.79
CA ALA A 41 -0.02 -6.47 -25.25
C ALA A 41 0.97 -7.07 -24.25
N GLU A 42 1.80 -6.24 -23.60
CA GLU A 42 2.70 -6.70 -22.54
C GLU A 42 1.93 -7.10 -21.28
N PHE A 43 0.86 -6.38 -20.93
CA PHE A 43 -0.01 -6.73 -19.81
C PHE A 43 -0.72 -8.07 -20.04
N GLU A 44 -1.29 -8.28 -21.23
CA GLU A 44 -1.92 -9.54 -21.61
C GLU A 44 -0.90 -10.69 -21.65
N ARG A 45 0.31 -10.42 -22.12
CA ARG A 45 1.40 -11.40 -22.11
C ARG A 45 1.79 -11.83 -20.70
N LEU A 46 1.80 -10.91 -19.74
CA LEU A 46 2.03 -11.24 -18.32
C LEU A 46 0.87 -12.03 -17.70
N ALA A 47 -0.36 -11.84 -18.19
CA ALA A 47 -1.51 -12.62 -17.74
C ALA A 47 -1.44 -14.08 -18.21
N ASP A 48 -0.92 -14.31 -19.42
CA ASP A 48 -0.77 -15.64 -20.01
C ASP A 48 0.52 -16.36 -19.55
N ASP A 49 1.63 -15.61 -19.49
CA ASP A 49 2.95 -16.11 -19.10
C ASP A 49 3.65 -15.16 -18.11
N PRO A 50 3.54 -15.42 -16.79
CA PRO A 50 4.27 -14.67 -15.77
C PRO A 50 5.79 -14.68 -15.95
N ALA A 51 6.38 -15.64 -16.67
CA ALA A 51 7.82 -15.67 -16.95
C ALA A 51 8.25 -14.61 -17.97
N ALA A 52 7.31 -14.00 -18.71
CA ALA A 52 7.59 -12.90 -19.62
C ALA A 52 8.12 -11.64 -18.91
N LEU A 53 7.95 -11.54 -17.58
CA LEU A 53 8.45 -10.44 -16.76
C LEU A 53 9.90 -10.08 -17.06
N THR A 54 10.81 -11.07 -17.14
CA THR A 54 12.24 -10.80 -17.37
C THR A 54 12.47 -10.06 -18.69
N SER A 55 11.77 -10.46 -19.75
CA SER A 55 11.93 -9.82 -21.07
C SER A 55 11.32 -8.42 -21.13
N ILE A 56 10.18 -8.21 -20.46
CA ILE A 56 9.52 -6.91 -20.38
C ILE A 56 10.36 -5.96 -19.51
N ALA A 57 10.78 -6.41 -18.32
CA ALA A 57 11.62 -5.64 -17.41
C ALA A 57 12.93 -5.17 -18.06
N GLN A 58 13.57 -5.99 -18.91
CA GLN A 58 14.76 -5.61 -19.68
C GLN A 58 14.47 -4.52 -20.71
N ALA A 59 13.33 -4.58 -21.39
CA ALA A 59 12.94 -3.54 -22.35
C ALA A 59 12.72 -2.17 -21.68
N HIS A 60 12.32 -2.19 -20.40
CA HIS A 60 12.02 -1.01 -19.59
C HIS A 60 13.11 -0.64 -18.57
N GLU A 61 14.28 -1.30 -18.62
CA GLU A 61 15.36 -1.14 -17.61
C GLU A 61 15.89 0.30 -17.53
N HIS A 62 15.79 1.07 -18.63
CA HIS A 62 16.23 2.45 -18.72
C HIS A 62 15.19 3.49 -18.26
N GLU A 63 13.92 3.11 -18.06
CA GLU A 63 12.83 4.02 -17.68
C GLU A 63 12.68 4.20 -16.15
N ALA A 64 13.66 3.73 -15.37
CA ALA A 64 13.56 3.61 -13.92
C ALA A 64 13.37 4.97 -13.18
N VAL A 65 12.25 5.09 -12.46
CA VAL A 65 12.02 6.14 -11.44
C VAL A 65 11.69 5.50 -10.09
N GLY A 66 12.73 5.24 -9.29
CA GLY A 66 12.60 4.82 -7.90
C GLY A 66 13.89 4.26 -7.31
N TYR A 67 14.51 4.98 -6.38
CA TYR A 67 15.50 4.42 -5.46
C TYR A 67 14.82 4.23 -4.11
N THR A 68 14.82 2.99 -3.59
CA THR A 68 14.72 2.74 -2.16
C THR A 68 16.14 2.57 -1.65
N MET A 69 16.80 3.69 -1.32
CA MET A 69 18.02 3.62 -0.50
C MET A 69 17.61 3.33 0.94
N GLY A 70 17.95 2.15 1.40
CA GLY A 70 17.92 1.79 2.81
C GLY A 70 18.02 0.28 3.00
N PRO A 71 18.64 -0.19 4.11
CA PRO A 71 18.57 -1.60 4.53
C PRO A 71 17.11 -2.07 4.54
N PRO A 72 16.78 -3.39 4.64
CA PRO A 72 15.40 -3.83 4.82
C PRO A 72 14.74 -2.91 5.84
N GLN A 73 13.87 -2.02 5.37
CA GLN A 73 13.28 -1.03 6.26
C GLN A 73 12.43 -1.90 7.17
N VAL A 74 12.89 -2.02 8.42
CA VAL A 74 12.02 -2.30 9.55
C VAL A 74 10.72 -1.58 9.23
N ALA A 75 9.63 -2.33 9.01
CA ALA A 75 8.35 -1.76 8.62
C ALA A 75 8.19 -0.45 9.39
N PRO A 76 8.11 0.71 8.70
CA PRO A 76 8.45 1.99 9.29
C PRO A 76 7.80 2.05 10.66
N GLU A 77 8.62 2.20 11.71
CA GLU A 77 8.12 2.09 13.07
C GLU A 77 6.89 2.98 13.16
N ARG A 78 5.76 2.37 13.51
CA ARG A 78 4.47 3.04 13.57
C ARG A 78 4.67 4.35 14.33
N PRO A 79 4.25 5.50 13.78
CA PRO A 79 4.36 6.75 14.52
C PRO A 79 3.72 6.58 15.91
N PRO A 80 4.30 7.18 16.96
CA PRO A 80 3.71 7.08 18.29
C PRO A 80 2.29 7.66 18.25
N ASN A 81 1.39 7.04 19.01
CA ASN A 81 0.05 7.59 19.21
C ASN A 81 0.16 8.97 19.86
N ASP A 82 -0.65 9.91 19.39
CA ASP A 82 -0.74 11.25 19.94
C ASP A 82 -2.20 11.62 20.27
N ALA A 83 -2.45 12.89 20.56
CA ALA A 83 -3.80 13.34 20.88
C ALA A 83 -4.75 13.18 19.69
N ASP A 84 -4.32 13.37 18.46
CA ASP A 84 -5.20 13.43 17.30
C ASP A 84 -5.09 12.19 16.41
N ASN A 85 -4.09 11.34 16.61
CA ASN A 85 -3.81 10.16 15.80
C ASN A 85 -3.52 8.93 16.68
N ILE A 86 -4.35 7.90 16.53
CA ILE A 86 -4.12 6.58 17.15
C ILE A 86 -3.89 5.56 16.04
N TYR A 87 -2.76 4.85 16.10
CA TYR A 87 -2.33 3.92 15.07
C TYR A 87 -2.52 2.46 15.54
N GLY A 88 -3.25 1.69 14.74
CA GLY A 88 -3.49 0.25 14.89
C GLY A 88 -2.77 -0.58 13.81
N PRO A 89 -2.82 -1.92 13.88
CA PRO A 89 -2.26 -2.79 12.84
C PRO A 89 -2.94 -2.56 11.48
N GLY A 90 -2.31 -1.81 10.59
CA GLY A 90 -2.88 -1.48 9.27
C GLY A 90 -4.03 -0.47 9.30
N TRP A 91 -4.27 0.21 10.43
CA TRP A 91 -5.35 1.19 10.56
C TRP A 91 -4.88 2.43 11.32
N ILE A 92 -5.56 3.55 11.09
CA ILE A 92 -5.38 4.78 11.86
C ILE A 92 -6.75 5.36 12.21
N ALA A 93 -6.93 5.71 13.47
CA ALA A 93 -8.03 6.56 13.90
C ALA A 93 -7.52 8.00 13.99
N ARG A 94 -8.24 8.95 13.40
CA ARG A 94 -7.90 10.38 13.40
C ARG A 94 -9.02 11.22 13.97
N ARG A 95 -8.65 12.26 14.72
CA ARG A 95 -9.50 13.41 14.98
C ARG A 95 -9.31 14.42 13.85
N THR A 96 -10.39 14.80 13.19
CA THR A 96 -10.40 15.82 12.13
C THR A 96 -11.23 17.01 12.56
N SER A 97 -11.25 18.08 11.76
CA SER A 97 -12.16 19.22 11.99
C SER A 97 -13.64 18.81 11.94
N ASP A 98 -13.95 17.73 11.23
CA ASP A 98 -15.32 17.31 10.90
C ASP A 98 -15.80 16.15 11.78
N GLY A 99 -14.97 15.68 12.73
CA GLY A 99 -15.29 14.60 13.65
C GLY A 99 -14.14 13.62 13.83
N TYR A 100 -14.46 12.32 13.83
CA TYR A 100 -13.48 11.26 14.05
C TYR A 100 -13.59 10.24 12.93
N THR A 101 -12.45 9.79 12.41
CA THR A 101 -12.40 8.85 11.30
C THR A 101 -11.52 7.65 11.64
N LEU A 102 -11.83 6.52 11.02
CA LEU A 102 -11.03 5.31 11.03
C LEU A 102 -10.68 4.99 9.57
N SER A 103 -9.39 4.92 9.28
CA SER A 103 -8.86 4.76 7.94
C SER A 103 -7.93 3.57 7.84
N TRP A 104 -8.04 2.79 6.76
CA TRP A 104 -7.08 1.74 6.47
C TRP A 104 -5.75 2.36 6.01
N LEU A 105 -4.63 1.91 6.59
CA LEU A 105 -3.30 2.36 6.21
C LEU A 105 -2.76 1.43 5.12
N ILE A 106 -2.68 1.95 3.90
CA ILE A 106 -1.85 1.33 2.87
C ILE A 106 -0.40 1.63 3.23
N ASN A 107 0.39 0.58 3.47
CA ASN A 107 1.83 0.71 3.58
C ASN A 107 2.42 0.88 2.17
N ASP A 108 2.35 2.12 1.65
CA ASP A 108 3.01 2.47 0.40
C ASP A 108 4.48 2.85 0.70
N PRO A 109 5.46 2.09 0.19
CA PRO A 109 6.88 2.35 0.43
C PRO A 109 7.39 3.67 -0.17
N LYS A 110 6.62 4.34 -1.03
CA LYS A 110 6.93 5.66 -1.60
C LYS A 110 6.21 6.80 -0.90
N VAL A 111 5.10 6.52 -0.21
CA VAL A 111 4.25 7.51 0.42
C VAL A 111 4.13 7.16 1.89
N HIS A 112 5.08 7.64 2.69
CA HIS A 112 5.04 7.58 4.15
C HIS A 112 3.59 7.71 4.68
N PHE A 113 2.96 6.60 5.07
CA PHE A 113 1.63 6.48 5.72
C PHE A 113 0.53 7.47 5.33
N MET A 114 0.15 7.66 4.06
CA MET A 114 -0.85 8.72 3.74
C MET A 114 -2.03 8.36 2.83
N SER A 115 -2.18 7.16 2.26
CA SER A 115 -3.38 6.86 1.45
C SER A 115 -4.39 6.00 2.23
N ALA A 116 -5.52 6.61 2.59
CA ALA A 116 -6.68 5.93 3.13
C ALA A 116 -7.60 5.49 1.98
N GLU A 117 -7.47 4.26 1.49
CA GLU A 117 -8.40 3.72 0.47
C GLU A 117 -9.83 3.57 1.02
N ARG A 118 -9.94 3.30 2.32
CA ARG A 118 -11.21 3.18 3.02
C ARG A 118 -11.17 4.01 4.29
N SER A 119 -12.07 4.98 4.39
CA SER A 119 -12.28 5.78 5.60
C SER A 119 -13.73 5.69 6.02
N THR A 120 -13.96 5.36 7.29
CA THR A 120 -15.30 5.35 7.89
C THR A 120 -15.35 6.34 9.05
N PRO A 121 -16.42 7.13 9.21
CA PRO A 121 -16.59 7.93 10.41
C PRO A 121 -16.78 7.04 11.64
N ILE A 122 -16.14 7.40 12.75
CA ILE A 122 -16.33 6.79 14.06
C ILE A 122 -16.83 7.85 15.05
N THR A 123 -17.34 7.42 16.21
CA THR A 123 -17.75 8.34 17.26
C THR A 123 -16.57 8.75 18.14
N GLU A 124 -16.71 9.88 18.82
CA GLU A 124 -15.75 10.33 19.85
C GLU A 124 -15.48 9.26 20.90
N ALA A 125 -16.54 8.58 21.39
CA ALA A 125 -16.41 7.49 22.35
C ALA A 125 -15.54 6.33 21.85
N LYS A 126 -15.62 5.99 20.55
CA LYS A 126 -14.75 4.96 19.95
C LYS A 126 -13.32 5.45 19.83
N PHE A 127 -13.11 6.71 19.48
CA PHE A 127 -11.78 7.32 19.44
C PHE A 127 -11.13 7.38 20.83
N ASP A 128 -11.87 7.78 21.86
CA ASP A 128 -11.39 7.80 23.24
C ASP A 128 -11.06 6.41 23.77
N ARG A 129 -11.85 5.41 23.37
CA ARG A 129 -11.56 4.00 23.67
C ARG A 129 -10.22 3.56 23.08
N LEU A 130 -9.94 3.94 21.82
CA LEU A 130 -8.65 3.67 21.18
C LEU A 130 -7.49 4.41 21.85
N ARG A 131 -7.72 5.65 22.30
CA ARG A 131 -6.71 6.41 23.04
C ARG A 131 -6.34 5.75 24.37
N GLN A 132 -7.31 5.13 25.05
CA GLN A 132 -7.08 4.41 26.31
C GLN A 132 -6.51 3.00 26.09
N ASN A 133 -6.93 2.34 25.01
CA ASN A 133 -6.54 0.99 24.66
C ASN A 133 -6.37 0.84 23.13
N PRO A 134 -5.14 1.00 22.62
CA PRO A 134 -4.84 0.82 21.20
C PRO A 134 -5.08 -0.60 20.67
N ASP A 135 -5.33 -1.60 21.52
CA ASP A 135 -5.67 -2.96 21.07
C ASP A 135 -7.18 -3.11 20.75
N ALA A 136 -8.01 -2.09 21.02
CA ALA A 136 -9.44 -2.12 20.73
C ALA A 136 -9.81 -1.95 19.24
N PHE A 137 -8.82 -1.85 18.33
CA PHE A 137 -9.06 -1.75 16.89
C PHE A 137 -9.89 -2.92 16.37
N ASP A 138 -9.55 -4.16 16.72
CA ASP A 138 -10.25 -5.34 16.20
C ASP A 138 -11.74 -5.38 16.58
N GLU A 139 -12.09 -4.85 17.76
CA GLU A 139 -13.48 -4.77 18.20
C GLU A 139 -14.23 -3.68 17.43
N ILE A 140 -13.61 -2.51 17.27
CA ILE A 140 -14.20 -1.41 16.50
C ILE A 140 -14.36 -1.80 15.03
N LEU A 141 -13.39 -2.50 14.44
CA LEU A 141 -13.46 -3.01 13.07
C LEU A 141 -14.62 -4.01 12.90
N ARG A 142 -14.81 -4.91 13.87
CA ARG A 142 -15.97 -5.83 13.91
C ARG A 142 -17.30 -5.07 13.95
N GLU A 143 -17.42 -4.04 14.79
CA GLU A 143 -18.63 -3.21 14.88
C GLU A 143 -18.95 -2.49 13.56
N HIS A 144 -17.94 -2.20 12.75
CA HIS A 144 -18.09 -1.55 11.44
C HIS A 144 -18.14 -2.54 10.27
N ASN A 145 -18.12 -3.86 10.51
CA ASN A 145 -18.00 -4.91 9.48
C ASN A 145 -16.79 -4.69 8.54
N LEU A 146 -15.67 -4.19 9.07
CA LEU A 146 -14.44 -3.90 8.33
C LEU A 146 -13.37 -4.99 8.48
N ASN A 147 -13.74 -6.16 8.98
CA ASN A 147 -12.86 -7.34 8.98
C ASN A 147 -12.84 -7.95 7.56
N GLU A 148 -11.83 -7.63 6.77
CA GLU A 148 -11.44 -8.38 5.57
C GLU A 148 -10.20 -9.21 5.85
#